data_AF-A0A6P0T3U3-F1
#
_entry.id   AF-A0A6P0T3U3-F1
#
_cell.length_a   1.000
_cell.length_b   1.000
_cell.length_c   1.000
_cell.angle_alpha   90.00
_cell.angle_beta   90.00
_cell.angle_gamma   90.00
#
_symmetry.space_group_name_H-M   'P 1'
#
loop_
_entity.id
_entity.type
_entity.pdbx_description
1 polymer ?
#
loop_
_entity_poly.entity_id
_entity_poly.type
_entity_poly.pdbx_seq_one_letter_code
_entity_poly.pdbx_strand_id
1 'polypeptide(L)'
;THQGGDVVKTYSVVNTDRTVGTRIAGAIAKRFGNVGLQHPLALTFNGSAGQSFGAFNLPGMVLTLCGEANDYVGKGMNGGEIIIKPPTDAAYVAADNVIIGNTCLYGATGGILYASGQAGERFAVRNSKGQAVIEGAGDHCCEYMTGGVIVVLGSVGRNIGAGMTGGLAYILDTDSHFSEKVNSEIVSVQRVTSVAGAAQLKALIQAHADRTQSVKALDILANWDAYLPQFWQVVPPSEADTPEVADVVADTSVAKVLTSV
;
A
#
# COMPACT_ATOMS: atom_id res chain seq x y z
N THR A 1 15.44 13.85 27.97
CA THR A 1 14.18 14.57 28.33
C THR A 1 13.44 14.89 27.04
N HIS A 2 12.32 14.20 26.82
CA HIS A 2 11.47 14.30 25.64
C HIS A 2 10.52 15.49 25.81
N GLN A 3 10.96 16.68 25.41
CA GLN A 3 10.09 17.86 25.31
C GLN A 3 9.93 18.24 23.85
N GLY A 4 9.05 17.54 23.15
CA GLY A 4 8.59 17.92 21.82
C GLY A 4 7.15 17.46 21.67
N GLY A 5 6.21 18.41 21.61
CA GLY A 5 4.82 18.11 21.30
C GLY A 5 4.62 17.82 19.82
N ASP A 6 3.39 17.48 19.46
CA ASP A 6 3.01 17.20 18.08
C ASP A 6 3.29 18.43 17.20
N VAL A 7 3.94 18.21 16.06
CA VAL A 7 4.26 19.28 15.12
C VAL A 7 3.36 19.13 13.90
N VAL A 8 2.48 20.11 13.70
CA VAL A 8 1.58 20.19 12.54
C VAL A 8 1.94 21.41 11.71
N LYS A 9 2.24 21.21 10.42
CA LYS A 9 2.58 22.31 9.49
C LYS A 9 1.99 22.07 8.10
N THR A 10 1.74 23.18 7.40
CA THR A 10 1.23 23.18 6.02
C THR A 10 2.15 24.00 5.13
N TYR A 11 2.45 23.49 3.93
CA TYR A 11 3.29 24.13 2.93
C TYR A 11 2.69 24.03 1.53
N SER A 12 3.11 24.89 0.61
CA SER A 12 2.92 24.68 -0.82
C SER A 12 4.10 23.90 -1.38
N VAL A 13 3.87 23.14 -2.45
CA VAL A 13 4.92 22.39 -3.16
C VAL A 13 4.74 22.53 -4.67
N VAL A 14 5.85 22.65 -5.39
CA VAL A 14 5.89 22.62 -6.86
C VAL A 14 6.82 21.51 -7.35
N ASN A 15 6.72 21.13 -8.61
CA ASN A 15 7.40 19.94 -9.14
C ASN A 15 8.95 20.01 -9.06
N THR A 16 9.53 21.19 -8.87
CA THR A 16 10.97 21.39 -8.63
C THR A 16 11.39 21.04 -7.20
N ASP A 17 10.45 21.01 -6.26
CA ASP A 17 10.68 20.61 -4.87
C ASP A 17 10.73 19.07 -4.79
N ARG A 18 11.95 18.55 -4.85
CA ARG A 18 12.24 17.10 -4.87
C ARG A 18 12.61 16.61 -3.49
N THR A 19 12.39 15.31 -3.22
CA THR A 19 12.81 14.66 -1.96
C THR A 19 12.27 15.34 -0.70
N VAL A 20 11.08 15.93 -0.79
CA VAL A 20 10.41 16.59 0.34
C VAL A 20 10.19 15.56 1.45
N GLY A 21 10.52 15.93 2.69
CA GLY A 21 10.49 15.04 3.86
C GLY A 21 11.80 14.27 4.10
N THR A 22 12.58 13.94 3.06
CA THR A 22 13.77 13.08 3.20
C THR A 22 14.85 13.67 4.11
N ARG A 23 15.14 14.97 4.01
CA ARG A 23 16.12 15.61 4.91
C ARG A 23 15.66 15.57 6.38
N ILE A 24 14.35 15.66 6.60
CA ILE A 24 13.75 15.57 7.93
C ILE A 24 13.89 14.15 8.47
N ALA A 25 13.56 13.14 7.65
CA ALA A 25 13.77 11.73 7.99
C ALA A 25 15.24 11.44 8.35
N GLY A 26 16.19 11.95 7.57
CA GLY A 26 17.62 11.82 7.86
C GLY A 26 18.03 12.44 9.20
N ALA A 27 17.48 13.61 9.55
CA ALA A 27 17.72 14.25 10.84
C ALA A 27 17.10 13.45 12.01
N ILE A 28 15.91 12.88 11.81
CA ILE A 28 15.24 12.00 12.76
C ILE A 28 16.06 10.73 12.97
N ALA A 29 16.41 10.01 11.90
CA ALA A 29 17.23 8.79 11.98
C ALA A 29 18.58 9.04 12.66
N LYS A 30 19.24 10.17 12.37
CA LYS A 30 20.51 10.50 13.03
C LYS A 30 20.37 10.63 14.55
N ARG A 31 19.21 11.08 15.04
CA ARG A 31 18.97 11.33 16.46
C ARG A 31 18.29 10.17 17.19
N PHE A 32 17.40 9.47 16.52
CA PHE A 32 16.50 8.48 17.12
C PHE A 32 16.60 7.09 16.45
N GLY A 33 17.37 6.95 15.38
CA GLY A 33 17.42 5.72 14.58
C GLY A 33 16.13 5.47 13.80
N ASN A 34 15.99 4.25 13.28
CA ASN A 34 14.84 3.87 12.44
C ASN A 34 13.54 3.69 13.22
N VAL A 35 13.58 3.68 14.56
CA VAL A 35 12.36 3.69 15.39
C VAL A 35 11.58 5.00 15.27
N GLY A 36 12.21 6.05 14.73
CA GLY A 36 11.53 7.28 14.37
C GLY A 36 11.14 8.16 15.57
N LEU A 37 10.04 8.88 15.43
CA LEU A 37 9.52 9.79 16.46
C LEU A 37 8.45 9.12 17.32
N GLN A 38 8.48 9.40 18.63
CA GLN A 38 7.39 9.01 19.54
C GLN A 38 6.16 9.92 19.39
N HIS A 39 6.39 11.21 19.12
CA HIS A 39 5.33 12.20 18.87
C HIS A 39 5.23 12.48 17.37
N PRO A 40 4.03 12.43 16.77
CA PRO A 40 3.88 12.61 15.34
C PRO A 40 4.36 13.97 14.82
N LEU A 41 5.09 13.92 13.70
CA LEU A 41 5.32 15.05 12.82
C LEU A 41 4.36 14.93 11.63
N ALA A 42 3.34 15.79 11.60
CA ALA A 42 2.34 15.84 10.55
C ALA A 42 2.59 17.03 9.62
N LEU A 43 2.95 16.75 8.36
CA LEU A 43 3.22 17.76 7.34
C LEU A 43 2.20 17.64 6.21
N THR A 44 1.48 18.72 5.95
CA THR A 44 0.55 18.82 4.81
C THR A 44 1.17 19.67 3.71
N PHE A 45 1.04 19.23 2.47
CA PHE A 45 1.53 19.90 1.28
C PHE A 45 0.38 20.11 0.29
N ASN A 46 0.36 21.25 -0.40
CA ASN A 46 -0.61 21.55 -1.45
C ASN A 46 0.13 21.86 -2.76
N GLY A 47 -0.22 21.17 -3.84
CA GLY A 47 0.37 21.38 -5.16
C GLY A 47 0.92 20.09 -5.79
N SER A 48 1.91 20.23 -6.66
CA SER A 48 2.50 19.11 -7.42
C SER A 48 3.88 18.79 -6.85
N ALA A 49 4.03 17.64 -6.20
CA ALA A 49 5.31 17.26 -5.60
C ALA A 49 6.29 16.74 -6.67
N GLY A 50 7.53 17.18 -6.58
CA GLY A 50 8.61 16.65 -7.40
C GLY A 50 8.96 15.20 -7.07
N GLN A 51 9.95 14.70 -7.80
CA GLN A 51 10.49 13.35 -7.69
C GLN A 51 10.85 12.99 -6.23
N SER A 52 10.58 11.73 -5.86
CA SER A 52 10.96 11.14 -4.56
C SER A 52 10.29 11.78 -3.33
N PHE A 53 9.04 12.24 -3.45
CA PHE A 53 8.26 12.72 -2.30
C PHE A 53 8.20 11.66 -1.19
N GLY A 54 8.57 12.03 0.04
CA GLY A 54 8.56 11.13 1.19
C GLY A 54 9.56 9.97 1.10
N ALA A 55 10.61 10.08 0.29
CA ALA A 55 11.64 9.03 0.25
C ALA A 55 12.30 8.85 1.63
N PHE A 56 12.48 7.59 2.03
CA PHE A 56 13.02 7.15 3.32
C PHE A 56 12.21 7.62 4.54
N ASN A 57 10.89 7.81 4.39
CA ASN A 57 10.01 8.19 5.50
C ASN A 57 10.11 7.19 6.67
N LEU A 58 9.95 7.70 7.90
CA LEU A 58 10.18 6.97 9.15
C LEU A 58 8.92 6.92 10.02
N PRO A 59 8.86 5.98 10.98
CA PRO A 59 7.81 5.98 12.00
C PRO A 59 7.66 7.34 12.70
N GLY A 60 6.42 7.75 12.93
CA GLY A 60 6.08 9.06 13.50
C GLY A 60 6.10 10.21 12.50
N MET A 61 6.42 9.99 11.22
CA MET A 61 6.22 10.99 10.16
C MET A 61 4.93 10.70 9.37
N VAL A 62 4.06 11.70 9.28
CA VAL A 62 2.82 11.66 8.49
C VAL A 62 2.88 12.76 7.45
N LEU A 63 2.98 12.40 6.17
CA LEU A 63 3.05 13.34 5.05
C LEU A 63 1.75 13.28 4.26
N THR A 64 0.99 14.36 4.23
CA THR A 64 -0.22 14.49 3.41
C THR A 64 0.03 15.42 2.24
N LEU A 65 -0.33 15.03 1.03
CA LEU A 65 -0.28 15.84 -0.18
C LEU A 65 -1.69 15.96 -0.76
N CYS A 66 -2.19 17.19 -0.81
CA CYS A 66 -3.38 17.55 -1.57
C CYS A 66 -2.94 18.03 -2.95
N GLY A 67 -3.09 17.18 -3.97
CA GLY A 67 -2.54 17.38 -5.30
C GLY A 67 -2.04 16.07 -5.90
N GLU A 68 -0.87 16.11 -6.53
CA GLU A 68 -0.28 14.98 -7.28
C GLU A 68 1.23 14.91 -7.05
N ALA A 69 1.84 13.75 -7.29
CA ALA A 69 3.29 13.57 -7.16
C ALA A 69 3.91 12.87 -8.37
N ASN A 70 5.16 13.22 -8.67
CA ASN A 70 5.96 12.56 -9.70
C ASN A 70 6.48 11.18 -9.23
N ASP A 71 7.45 10.60 -9.94
CA ASP A 71 7.94 9.25 -9.65
C ASP A 71 8.60 9.11 -8.26
N TYR A 72 8.75 7.86 -7.84
CA TYR A 72 9.48 7.43 -6.64
C TYR A 72 8.87 7.88 -5.31
N VAL A 73 7.56 8.13 -5.24
CA VAL A 73 6.87 8.38 -3.97
C VAL A 73 7.19 7.25 -2.98
N GLY A 74 7.63 7.61 -1.78
CA GLY A 74 7.97 6.63 -0.74
C GLY A 74 9.12 5.69 -1.10
N LYS A 75 10.03 6.08 -2.01
CA LYS A 75 11.25 5.31 -2.30
C LYS A 75 12.02 4.99 -1.00
N GLY A 76 12.30 3.72 -0.77
CA GLY A 76 12.99 3.24 0.43
C GLY A 76 12.28 3.57 1.74
N MET A 77 10.95 3.78 1.71
CA MET A 77 10.15 4.06 2.90
C MET A 77 10.35 2.98 3.96
N ASN A 78 10.62 3.39 5.19
CA ASN A 78 10.90 2.48 6.31
C ASN A 78 9.74 2.44 7.32
N GLY A 79 8.97 3.52 7.43
CA GLY A 79 7.81 3.62 8.31
C GLY A 79 7.00 4.90 8.08
N GLY A 80 6.05 5.15 8.98
CA GLY A 80 5.17 6.32 8.92
C GLY A 80 4.09 6.19 7.85
N GLU A 81 3.47 7.31 7.52
CA GLU A 81 2.35 7.39 6.58
C GLU A 81 2.64 8.42 5.48
N ILE A 82 2.30 8.07 4.25
CA ILE A 82 2.21 9.00 3.11
C ILE A 82 0.78 8.93 2.58
N ILE A 83 0.11 10.08 2.49
CA ILE A 83 -1.28 10.21 2.06
C ILE A 83 -1.31 11.18 0.88
N ILE A 84 -1.80 10.75 -0.27
CA ILE A 84 -1.91 11.57 -1.48
C ILE A 84 -3.35 11.53 -1.96
N LYS A 85 -3.97 12.69 -2.10
CA LYS A 85 -5.36 12.82 -2.52
C LYS A 85 -5.55 14.04 -3.40
N PRO A 86 -6.51 14.02 -4.33
CA PRO A 86 -6.77 15.18 -5.17
C PRO A 86 -7.19 16.39 -4.33
N PRO A 87 -7.07 17.61 -4.88
CA PRO A 87 -7.68 18.80 -4.30
C PRO A 87 -9.20 18.58 -4.09
N THR A 88 -9.77 19.21 -3.06
CA THR A 88 -11.20 19.04 -2.71
C THR A 88 -12.16 19.53 -3.78
N ASP A 89 -11.69 20.41 -4.67
CA ASP A 89 -12.43 20.99 -5.79
C ASP A 89 -12.10 20.31 -7.14
N ALA A 90 -11.41 19.16 -7.12
CA ALA A 90 -11.16 18.38 -8.32
C ALA A 90 -12.46 17.98 -9.02
N ALA A 91 -12.57 18.33 -10.31
CA ALA A 91 -13.76 18.06 -11.12
C ALA A 91 -13.71 16.71 -11.88
N TYR A 92 -12.77 15.84 -11.53
CA TYR A 92 -12.53 14.54 -12.19
C TYR A 92 -12.68 13.38 -11.22
N VAL A 93 -12.92 12.18 -11.74
CA VAL A 93 -13.01 10.94 -10.94
C VAL A 93 -11.58 10.49 -10.60
N ALA A 94 -11.21 10.56 -9.31
CA ALA A 94 -9.85 10.24 -8.86
C ALA A 94 -9.37 8.86 -9.30
N ALA A 95 -10.25 7.85 -9.21
CA ALA A 95 -9.95 6.46 -9.58
C ALA A 95 -9.54 6.26 -11.04
N ASP A 96 -9.95 7.17 -11.93
CA ASP A 96 -9.69 7.09 -13.37
C ASP A 96 -8.46 7.93 -13.78
N ASN A 97 -7.78 8.58 -12.83
CA ASN A 97 -6.71 9.54 -13.10
C ASN A 97 -5.42 9.20 -12.37
N VAL A 98 -4.29 9.44 -13.02
CA VAL A 98 -2.96 9.27 -12.42
C VAL A 98 -2.74 10.35 -11.36
N ILE A 99 -2.30 9.94 -10.17
CA ILE A 99 -1.98 10.84 -9.05
C ILE A 99 -0.55 10.67 -8.55
N ILE A 100 0.07 9.51 -8.79
CA ILE A 100 1.48 9.25 -8.50
C ILE A 100 2.19 8.60 -9.69
N GLY A 101 3.46 8.93 -9.87
CA GLY A 101 4.27 8.41 -10.97
C GLY A 101 4.73 6.95 -10.80
N ASN A 102 5.83 6.62 -11.48
CA ASN A 102 6.39 5.29 -11.56
C ASN A 102 7.22 4.93 -10.33
N THR A 103 7.47 3.62 -10.15
CA THR A 103 8.49 3.11 -9.21
C THR A 103 8.29 3.60 -7.77
N CYS A 104 7.03 3.86 -7.40
CA CYS A 104 6.65 4.22 -6.04
C CYS A 104 6.90 3.02 -5.10
N LEU A 105 7.26 3.31 -3.85
CA LEU A 105 7.64 2.32 -2.82
C LEU A 105 8.83 1.43 -3.19
N TYR A 106 9.69 1.89 -4.10
CA TYR A 106 10.88 1.12 -4.47
C TYR A 106 11.72 0.75 -3.26
N GLY A 107 11.78 -0.55 -2.95
CA GLY A 107 12.59 -1.07 -1.84
C GLY A 107 12.04 -0.71 -0.46
N ALA A 108 10.75 -0.42 -0.32
CA ALA A 108 10.17 -0.06 0.96
C ALA A 108 10.28 -1.22 1.98
N THR A 109 10.69 -0.90 3.20
CA THR A 109 10.89 -1.84 4.31
C THR A 109 9.92 -1.62 5.46
N GLY A 110 8.87 -0.84 5.25
CA GLY A 110 7.77 -0.62 6.20
C GLY A 110 6.99 0.64 5.86
N GLY A 111 6.00 0.96 6.71
CA GLY A 111 5.14 2.13 6.54
C GLY A 111 4.00 1.92 5.54
N ILE A 112 3.11 2.91 5.43
CA ILE A 112 1.88 2.79 4.63
C ILE A 112 1.70 4.00 3.70
N LEU A 113 1.39 3.72 2.44
CA LEU A 113 1.02 4.71 1.42
C LEU A 113 -0.48 4.59 1.08
N TYR A 114 -1.20 5.70 1.17
CA TYR A 114 -2.58 5.82 0.66
C TYR A 114 -2.60 6.83 -0.48
N ALA A 115 -2.95 6.42 -1.70
CA ALA A 115 -3.06 7.33 -2.84
C ALA A 115 -4.45 7.20 -3.50
N SER A 116 -5.27 8.25 -3.41
CA SER A 116 -6.59 8.26 -4.06
C SER A 116 -6.46 8.62 -5.53
N GLY A 117 -6.11 7.61 -6.32
CA GLY A 117 -5.91 7.69 -7.77
C GLY A 117 -4.95 6.61 -8.25
N GLN A 118 -4.61 6.64 -9.54
CA GLN A 118 -3.78 5.65 -10.19
C GLN A 118 -2.29 5.94 -10.01
N ALA A 119 -1.51 4.87 -9.90
CA ALA A 119 -0.06 4.89 -9.98
C ALA A 119 0.43 4.59 -11.40
N GLY A 120 1.65 5.04 -11.71
CA GLY A 120 2.36 4.62 -12.92
C GLY A 120 2.84 3.16 -12.88
N GLU A 121 3.84 2.87 -13.70
CA GLU A 121 4.46 1.55 -13.82
C GLU A 121 5.34 1.21 -12.61
N ARG A 122 5.62 -0.09 -12.43
CA ARG A 122 6.52 -0.62 -11.40
C ARG A 122 6.15 -0.18 -9.99
N PHE A 123 4.86 -0.02 -9.73
CA PHE A 123 4.38 0.27 -8.39
C PHE A 123 4.78 -0.85 -7.42
N ALA A 124 5.32 -0.48 -6.25
CA ALA A 124 5.81 -1.40 -5.23
C ALA A 124 6.92 -2.35 -5.70
N VAL A 125 7.73 -1.95 -6.68
CA VAL A 125 8.88 -2.74 -7.13
C VAL A 125 9.86 -2.97 -5.98
N ARG A 126 10.28 -4.23 -5.78
CA ARG A 126 11.17 -4.64 -4.69
C ARG A 126 10.64 -4.26 -3.29
N ASN A 127 9.34 -4.06 -3.12
CA ASN A 127 8.76 -3.82 -1.81
C ASN A 127 9.02 -5.03 -0.90
N SER A 128 9.47 -4.79 0.33
CA SER A 128 9.81 -5.85 1.27
C SER A 128 8.91 -5.86 2.50
N LYS A 129 8.36 -4.71 2.93
CA LYS A 129 7.38 -4.66 4.05
C LYS A 129 6.44 -3.45 4.01
N GLY A 130 6.53 -2.59 3.00
CA GLY A 130 5.61 -1.46 2.84
C GLY A 130 4.19 -1.95 2.55
N GLN A 131 3.21 -1.19 3.01
CA GLN A 131 1.81 -1.40 2.68
C GLN A 131 1.29 -0.26 1.81
N ALA A 132 0.31 -0.54 0.96
CA ALA A 132 -0.31 0.52 0.18
C ALA A 132 -1.76 0.23 -0.20
N VAL A 133 -2.52 1.31 -0.40
CA VAL A 133 -3.83 1.29 -1.06
C VAL A 133 -3.86 2.38 -2.12
N ILE A 134 -4.04 1.98 -3.38
CA ILE A 134 -4.12 2.84 -4.57
C ILE A 134 -5.34 2.46 -5.41
N GLU A 135 -5.72 3.29 -6.40
CA GLU A 135 -6.96 3.08 -7.19
C GLU A 135 -6.72 2.56 -8.62
N GLY A 136 -5.46 2.29 -8.98
CA GLY A 136 -5.06 1.64 -10.22
C GLY A 136 -3.54 1.67 -10.38
N ALA A 137 -2.97 0.86 -11.28
CA ALA A 137 -1.53 0.85 -11.54
C ALA A 137 -1.19 0.53 -13.00
N GLY A 138 -0.01 0.96 -13.46
CA GLY A 138 0.54 0.57 -14.76
C GLY A 138 1.09 -0.86 -14.80
N ASP A 139 1.94 -1.13 -15.81
CA ASP A 139 2.62 -2.42 -15.99
C ASP A 139 3.60 -2.70 -14.83
N HIS A 140 3.92 -3.98 -14.59
CA HIS A 140 4.93 -4.44 -13.62
C HIS A 140 4.60 -4.11 -12.14
N CYS A 141 3.32 -4.05 -11.77
CA CYS A 141 2.94 -3.90 -10.37
C CYS A 141 3.50 -5.06 -9.51
N CYS A 142 4.02 -4.74 -8.32
CA CYS A 142 4.63 -5.69 -7.38
C CYS A 142 5.82 -6.49 -7.91
N GLU A 143 6.49 -6.02 -8.98
CA GLU A 143 7.67 -6.68 -9.53
C GLU A 143 8.77 -6.84 -8.46
N TYR A 144 9.31 -8.05 -8.30
CA TYR A 144 10.31 -8.39 -7.28
C TYR A 144 9.91 -8.12 -5.82
N MET A 145 8.61 -8.01 -5.51
CA MET A 145 8.13 -7.84 -4.14
C MET A 145 8.45 -9.08 -3.28
N THR A 146 8.94 -8.86 -2.06
CA THR A 146 9.38 -9.92 -1.12
C THR A 146 8.65 -9.87 0.23
N GLY A 147 7.67 -8.97 0.38
CA GLY A 147 6.87 -8.81 1.60
C GLY A 147 6.10 -7.49 1.62
N GLY A 148 5.19 -7.35 2.59
CA GLY A 148 4.24 -6.24 2.66
C GLY A 148 2.87 -6.58 2.07
N VAL A 149 1.98 -5.59 1.99
CA VAL A 149 0.60 -5.79 1.50
C VAL A 149 0.19 -4.66 0.57
N ILE A 150 -0.15 -4.97 -0.68
CA ILE A 150 -0.56 -3.98 -1.68
C ILE A 150 -2.03 -4.18 -2.05
N VAL A 151 -2.83 -3.12 -1.99
CA VAL A 151 -4.23 -3.13 -2.42
C VAL A 151 -4.40 -2.17 -3.59
N VAL A 152 -5.02 -2.65 -4.67
CA VAL A 152 -5.35 -1.85 -5.85
C VAL A 152 -6.87 -1.91 -6.07
N LEU A 153 -7.54 -0.77 -5.94
CA LEU A 153 -9.00 -0.61 -6.03
C LEU A 153 -9.49 -0.39 -7.47
N GLY A 154 -8.73 -0.88 -8.45
CA GLY A 154 -9.02 -0.72 -9.87
C GLY A 154 -8.06 -1.53 -10.73
N SER A 155 -8.04 -1.22 -12.02
CA SER A 155 -7.27 -1.98 -13.00
C SER A 155 -5.75 -1.85 -12.81
N VAL A 156 -5.04 -2.93 -13.15
CA VAL A 156 -3.58 -2.94 -13.26
C VAL A 156 -3.16 -3.16 -14.71
N GLY A 157 -1.91 -2.83 -15.03
CA GLY A 157 -1.24 -3.22 -16.28
C GLY A 157 -0.79 -4.68 -16.28
N ARG A 158 0.01 -5.05 -17.29
CA ARG A 158 0.53 -6.41 -17.52
C ARG A 158 1.70 -6.75 -16.61
N ASN A 159 2.03 -8.04 -16.59
CA ASN A 159 3.21 -8.59 -15.92
C ASN A 159 3.21 -8.32 -14.39
N ILE A 160 2.03 -8.30 -13.77
CA ILE A 160 1.92 -8.16 -12.31
C ILE A 160 2.55 -9.38 -11.62
N GLY A 161 3.27 -9.12 -10.53
CA GLY A 161 3.86 -10.17 -9.69
C GLY A 161 5.08 -10.87 -10.30
N ALA A 162 5.65 -10.33 -11.39
CA ALA A 162 6.87 -10.89 -11.96
C ALA A 162 8.02 -10.87 -10.95
N GLY A 163 8.62 -12.04 -10.67
CA GLY A 163 9.65 -12.17 -9.66
C GLY A 163 9.19 -11.89 -8.22
N MET A 164 7.89 -11.79 -7.96
CA MET A 164 7.35 -11.59 -6.61
C MET A 164 7.46 -12.90 -5.81
N THR A 165 8.23 -12.87 -4.73
CA THR A 165 8.54 -14.05 -3.92
C THR A 165 8.03 -13.97 -2.48
N GLY A 166 7.33 -12.88 -2.11
CA GLY A 166 6.77 -12.72 -0.76
C GLY A 166 5.81 -11.54 -0.65
N GLY A 167 5.00 -11.55 0.40
CA GLY A 167 3.92 -10.60 0.64
C GLY A 167 2.67 -10.87 -0.20
N LEU A 168 1.63 -10.09 0.02
CA LEU A 168 0.32 -10.28 -0.61
C LEU A 168 -0.11 -9.05 -1.42
N ALA A 169 -0.85 -9.27 -2.49
CA ALA A 169 -1.55 -8.20 -3.18
C ALA A 169 -3.04 -8.52 -3.39
N TYR A 170 -3.90 -7.50 -3.26
CA TYR A 170 -5.34 -7.60 -3.51
C TYR A 170 -5.72 -6.65 -4.63
N ILE A 171 -6.29 -7.19 -5.71
CA ILE A 171 -6.60 -6.45 -6.92
C ILE A 171 -8.09 -6.53 -7.20
N LEU A 172 -8.76 -5.38 -7.24
CA LEU A 172 -10.15 -5.31 -7.68
C LEU A 172 -10.21 -5.46 -9.21
N ASP A 173 -10.93 -6.47 -9.69
CA ASP A 173 -11.12 -6.73 -11.11
C ASP A 173 -12.61 -6.66 -11.46
N THR A 174 -13.05 -5.49 -11.90
CA THR A 174 -14.43 -5.26 -12.37
C THR A 174 -14.68 -5.76 -13.78
N ASP A 175 -13.62 -6.10 -14.52
CA ASP A 175 -13.64 -6.28 -15.97
C ASP A 175 -13.42 -7.76 -16.36
N SER A 176 -13.07 -8.61 -15.38
CA SER A 176 -12.77 -10.04 -15.53
C SER A 176 -11.56 -10.35 -16.43
N HIS A 177 -10.61 -9.43 -16.55
CA HIS A 177 -9.40 -9.59 -17.38
C HIS A 177 -8.11 -9.65 -16.56
N PHE A 178 -8.19 -9.67 -15.23
CA PHE A 178 -7.00 -9.63 -14.39
C PHE A 178 -6.06 -10.82 -14.59
N SER A 179 -6.59 -12.04 -14.72
CA SER A 179 -5.79 -13.26 -14.83
C SER A 179 -4.83 -13.25 -16.03
N GLU A 180 -5.22 -12.63 -17.15
CA GLU A 180 -4.39 -12.47 -18.36
C GLU A 180 -3.19 -11.55 -18.16
N LYS A 181 -3.24 -10.70 -17.13
CA LYS A 181 -2.19 -9.71 -16.83
C LYS A 181 -1.14 -10.25 -15.86
N VAL A 182 -1.38 -11.40 -15.24
CA VAL A 182 -0.52 -12.00 -14.21
C VAL A 182 0.69 -12.67 -14.84
N ASN A 183 1.88 -12.42 -14.27
CA ASN A 183 3.02 -13.28 -14.52
C ASN A 183 2.97 -14.49 -13.59
N SER A 184 2.54 -15.63 -14.13
CA SER A 184 2.35 -16.86 -13.37
C SER A 184 3.61 -17.71 -13.18
N GLU A 185 4.81 -17.16 -13.37
CA GLU A 185 6.07 -17.90 -13.17
C GLU A 185 6.26 -18.30 -11.69
N ILE A 186 5.86 -17.43 -10.76
CA ILE A 186 6.04 -17.66 -9.31
C ILE A 186 4.71 -17.58 -8.55
N VAL A 187 3.94 -16.51 -8.79
CA VAL A 187 2.71 -16.25 -8.02
C VAL A 187 1.53 -17.08 -8.55
N SER A 188 0.66 -17.50 -7.64
CA SER A 188 -0.69 -17.95 -7.94
C SER A 188 -1.68 -16.81 -7.69
N VAL A 189 -2.88 -16.94 -8.24
CA VAL A 189 -3.99 -16.02 -7.96
C VAL A 189 -5.22 -16.80 -7.54
N GLN A 190 -5.93 -16.28 -6.54
CA GLN A 190 -7.15 -16.87 -6.00
C GLN A 190 -8.17 -15.78 -5.64
N ARG A 191 -9.41 -16.16 -5.37
CA ARG A 191 -10.38 -15.23 -4.76
C ARG A 191 -10.08 -15.09 -3.26
N VAL A 192 -10.49 -13.96 -2.68
CA VAL A 192 -10.35 -13.74 -1.24
C VAL A 192 -11.42 -14.54 -0.50
N THR A 193 -11.05 -15.74 -0.02
CA THR A 193 -12.00 -16.65 0.65
C THR A 193 -11.78 -16.73 2.15
N SER A 194 -10.56 -16.51 2.63
CA SER A 194 -10.24 -16.62 4.06
C SER A 194 -10.83 -15.46 4.85
N VAL A 195 -11.22 -15.73 6.10
CA VAL A 195 -11.76 -14.70 7.00
C VAL A 195 -10.68 -13.65 7.32
N ALA A 196 -9.45 -14.08 7.56
CA ALA A 196 -8.35 -13.17 7.89
C ALA A 196 -7.93 -12.31 6.69
N GLY A 197 -7.93 -12.86 5.47
CA GLY A 197 -7.62 -12.13 4.24
C GLY A 197 -8.68 -11.07 3.93
N ALA A 198 -9.97 -11.42 4.06
CA ALA A 198 -11.07 -10.47 3.91
C ALA A 198 -10.99 -9.35 4.97
N ALA A 199 -10.63 -9.68 6.22
CA ALA A 199 -10.46 -8.69 7.28
C ALA A 199 -9.26 -7.76 7.04
N GLN A 200 -8.12 -8.29 6.59
CA GLN A 200 -6.93 -7.50 6.25
C GLN A 200 -7.25 -6.51 5.12
N LEU A 201 -7.89 -7.00 4.04
CA LEU A 201 -8.30 -6.17 2.92
C LEU A 201 -9.26 -5.06 3.37
N LYS A 202 -10.32 -5.41 4.10
CA LYS A 202 -11.32 -4.43 4.57
C LYS A 202 -10.70 -3.37 5.48
N ALA A 203 -9.79 -3.75 6.37
CA ALA A 203 -9.10 -2.81 7.26
C ALA A 203 -8.23 -1.80 6.49
N LEU A 204 -7.49 -2.26 5.47
CA LEU A 204 -6.69 -1.39 4.61
C LEU A 204 -7.56 -0.41 3.81
N ILE A 205 -8.68 -0.89 3.25
CA ILE A 205 -9.62 -0.04 2.49
C ILE A 205 -10.30 0.97 3.42
N GLN A 206 -10.68 0.58 4.64
CA GLN A 206 -11.23 1.50 5.64
C GLN A 206 -10.22 2.60 5.99
N ALA A 207 -8.97 2.23 6.29
CA ALA A 207 -7.93 3.21 6.59
C ALA A 207 -7.66 4.14 5.40
N HIS A 208 -7.70 3.61 4.17
CA HIS A 208 -7.62 4.42 2.96
C HIS A 208 -8.77 5.44 2.90
N ALA A 209 -10.02 5.00 3.04
CA ALA A 209 -11.19 5.89 3.06
C ALA A 209 -11.09 6.97 4.15
N ASP A 210 -10.66 6.61 5.35
CA ASP A 210 -10.50 7.56 6.47
C ASP A 210 -9.48 8.64 6.15
N ARG A 211 -8.33 8.28 5.54
CA ARG A 211 -7.24 9.22 5.24
C ARG A 211 -7.46 10.03 3.97
N THR A 212 -8.04 9.44 2.94
CA THR A 212 -8.15 10.04 1.61
C THR A 212 -9.53 10.61 1.30
N GLN A 213 -10.57 10.14 1.99
CA GLN A 213 -11.97 10.37 1.63
C GLN A 213 -12.30 9.87 0.21
N SER A 214 -11.61 8.82 -0.23
CA SER A 214 -11.82 8.20 -1.55
C SER A 214 -13.26 7.74 -1.74
N VAL A 215 -13.91 8.26 -2.77
CA VAL A 215 -15.26 7.84 -3.18
C VAL A 215 -15.28 6.36 -3.55
N LYS A 216 -14.25 5.86 -4.24
CA LYS A 216 -14.15 4.44 -4.64
C LYS A 216 -14.05 3.53 -3.42
N ALA A 217 -13.21 3.87 -2.44
CA ALA A 217 -13.08 3.08 -1.21
C ALA A 217 -14.37 3.10 -0.38
N LEU A 218 -15.03 4.26 -0.27
CA LEU A 218 -16.31 4.39 0.43
C LEU A 218 -17.41 3.54 -0.22
N ASP A 219 -17.49 3.55 -1.55
CA ASP A 219 -18.43 2.69 -2.30
C ASP A 219 -18.16 1.20 -2.08
N ILE A 220 -16.89 0.78 -2.14
CA ILE A 220 -16.50 -0.61 -1.88
C ILE A 220 -16.91 -1.04 -0.47
N LEU A 221 -16.70 -0.20 0.54
CA LEU A 221 -17.04 -0.50 1.93
C LEU A 221 -18.56 -0.58 2.15
N ALA A 222 -19.32 0.30 1.50
CA ALA A 222 -20.78 0.31 1.56
C ALA A 222 -21.39 -0.93 0.89
N ASN A 223 -20.76 -1.42 -0.18
CA ASN A 223 -21.24 -2.53 -1.00
C ASN A 223 -20.32 -3.77 -0.89
N TRP A 224 -19.79 -4.01 0.30
CA TRP A 224 -18.71 -4.99 0.55
C TRP A 224 -19.01 -6.39 0.00
N ASP A 225 -20.20 -6.92 0.26
CA ASP A 225 -20.56 -8.29 -0.14
C ASP A 225 -20.64 -8.45 -1.67
N ALA A 226 -20.90 -7.36 -2.41
CA ALA A 226 -20.89 -7.35 -3.86
C ALA A 226 -19.46 -7.21 -4.43
N TYR A 227 -18.59 -6.47 -3.73
CA TYR A 227 -17.22 -6.20 -4.18
C TYR A 227 -16.22 -7.31 -3.81
N LEU A 228 -16.34 -7.92 -2.63
CA LEU A 228 -15.39 -8.93 -2.15
C LEU A 228 -15.15 -10.07 -3.16
N PRO A 229 -16.18 -10.66 -3.80
CA PRO A 229 -15.98 -11.72 -4.79
C PRO A 229 -15.22 -11.27 -6.05
N GLN A 230 -15.14 -9.96 -6.31
CA GLN A 230 -14.44 -9.37 -7.46
C GLN A 230 -12.95 -9.14 -7.18
N PHE A 231 -12.52 -9.22 -5.92
CA PHE A 231 -11.10 -9.13 -5.59
C PHE A 231 -10.38 -10.44 -5.92
N TRP A 232 -9.20 -10.29 -6.51
CA TRP A 232 -8.18 -11.32 -6.61
C TRP A 232 -7.12 -11.11 -5.54
N GLN A 233 -6.62 -12.20 -4.97
CA GLN A 233 -5.46 -12.25 -4.12
C GLN A 233 -4.30 -12.86 -4.91
N VAL A 234 -3.18 -12.14 -5.00
CA VAL A 234 -1.93 -12.59 -5.59
C VAL A 234 -1.04 -13.15 -4.48
N VAL A 235 -0.67 -14.41 -4.62
CA VAL A 235 -0.05 -15.21 -3.55
C VAL A 235 1.23 -15.86 -4.06
N PRO A 236 2.41 -15.45 -3.58
CA PRO A 236 3.64 -16.21 -3.81
C PRO A 236 3.68 -17.45 -2.91
N PRO A 237 4.46 -18.48 -3.27
CA PRO A 237 4.49 -19.75 -2.53
C PRO A 237 4.89 -19.60 -1.05
N SER A 238 5.64 -18.55 -0.68
CA SER A 238 6.03 -18.28 0.70
C SER A 238 4.86 -17.93 1.62
N GLU A 239 3.73 -17.46 1.06
CA GLU A 239 2.57 -17.02 1.83
C GLU A 239 1.41 -18.03 1.76
N ALA A 240 1.58 -19.18 1.08
CA ALA A 240 0.50 -20.11 0.78
C ALA A 240 -0.26 -20.62 2.02
N ASP A 241 0.46 -20.77 3.13
CA ASP A 241 -0.08 -21.30 4.39
C ASP A 241 -0.38 -20.19 5.43
N THR A 242 -0.36 -18.91 5.06
CA THR A 242 -0.70 -17.85 6.01
C THR A 242 -2.22 -17.81 6.24
N PRO A 243 -2.68 -17.34 7.42
CA PRO A 243 -4.11 -17.24 7.73
C PRO A 243 -4.88 -16.38 6.72
N GLU A 244 -4.23 -15.39 6.12
CA GLU A 244 -4.82 -14.52 5.10
C GLU A 244 -5.03 -15.22 3.76
N VAL A 245 -4.38 -16.34 3.48
CA VAL A 245 -4.51 -17.09 2.23
C VAL A 245 -5.41 -18.31 2.41
N ALA A 246 -5.23 -19.06 3.48
CA ALA A 246 -6.00 -20.26 3.77
C ALA A 246 -6.61 -20.19 5.17
N ASP A 247 -7.89 -20.55 5.30
CA ASP A 247 -8.48 -20.72 6.63
C ASP A 247 -7.76 -21.85 7.36
N VAL A 248 -7.47 -21.65 8.64
CA VAL A 248 -6.87 -22.68 9.48
C VAL A 248 -7.88 -23.82 9.60
N VAL A 249 -7.64 -24.91 8.89
CA VAL A 249 -8.39 -26.15 9.09
C VAL A 249 -8.06 -26.61 10.50
N ALA A 250 -9.05 -26.54 11.40
CA ALA A 250 -8.90 -27.10 12.73
C ALA A 250 -8.55 -28.59 12.59
N ASP A 251 -7.32 -28.95 12.95
CA ASP A 251 -6.86 -30.33 12.95
C ASP A 251 -7.67 -31.10 14.01
N THR A 252 -8.73 -31.78 13.57
CA THR A 252 -9.53 -32.68 14.42
C THR A 252 -8.90 -34.06 14.56
N SER A 253 -7.57 -34.21 14.48
CA SER A 253 -6.90 -35.46 14.81
C SER A 253 -6.86 -35.67 16.34
N VAL A 254 -7.88 -36.38 16.81
CA VAL A 254 -8.01 -36.91 18.18
C VAL A 254 -6.72 -37.61 18.61
N ALA A 255 -6.12 -37.14 19.70
CA ALA A 255 -5.02 -37.80 20.38
C ALA A 255 -5.41 -39.25 20.73
N LYS A 256 -4.82 -40.24 20.05
CA LYS A 256 -4.86 -41.63 20.50
C LYS A 256 -4.08 -41.72 21.81
N VAL A 257 -4.83 -41.74 22.91
CA VAL A 257 -4.31 -42.16 24.22
C VAL A 257 -3.87 -43.62 24.08
N LEU A 258 -2.56 -43.84 24.09
CA LEU A 258 -1.97 -45.17 24.25
C LEU A 258 -2.08 -45.54 25.72
N THR A 259 -3.09 -46.34 26.08
CA THR A 259 -3.07 -47.13 27.31
C THR A 259 -2.28 -48.41 27.06
N SER A 260 -1.08 -48.50 27.62
CA SER A 260 -0.36 -49.78 27.79
C SER A 260 -0.70 -50.37 29.14
N VAL A 261 -1.15 -51.63 29.12
CA VAL A 261 -1.31 -52.54 30.26
C VAL A 261 0.06 -53.12 30.66
#